data_AF-A0A9P6WXL0-F1
#
_entry.id   AF-A0A9P6WXL0-F1
#
_cell.length_a   1.000
_cell.length_b   1.000
_cell.length_c   1.000
_cell.angle_alpha   90.00
_cell.angle_beta   90.00
_cell.angle_gamma   90.00
#
_symmetry.space_group_name_H-M   'P 1'
#
loop_
_entity.id
_entity.type
_entity.pdbx_description
1 polymer ?
#
loop_
_entity_poly.entity_id
_entity_poly.type
_entity_poly.pdbx_seq_one_letter_code
_entity_poly.pdbx_strand_id
1 'polypeptide(L)'
;MNFHAKIKVQKPLLTKVQKARRLAWAEEHKNCTSDDWRRMVFSDETKVNVYGSDGCKYFWSRPDDKLQPHHLDLTVKGGGGSIMVWGCITYDGPGYACWISEGTMKASDYVGILTTTLMDSLEYYGYNPQDIYFQQDNDPKHTSKLARQ
;
A
#
# COMPACT_ATOMS: atom_id res chain seq x y z
N MET A 1 -4.94 -20.33 39.10
CA MET A 1 -4.64 -19.00 38.52
C MET A 1 -5.08 -19.02 37.07
N ASN A 2 -6.08 -18.22 36.69
CA ASN A 2 -6.68 -18.21 35.34
C ASN A 2 -5.96 -17.22 34.41
N PHE A 3 -4.74 -17.54 34.01
CA PHE A 3 -4.05 -16.77 32.96
C PHE A 3 -4.14 -17.52 31.64
N HIS A 4 -4.64 -16.85 30.60
CA HIS A 4 -4.67 -17.36 29.23
C HIS A 4 -3.57 -16.68 28.42
N ALA A 5 -2.71 -17.47 27.78
CA ALA A 5 -1.76 -16.95 26.81
C ALA A 5 -2.50 -16.50 25.55
N LYS A 6 -2.21 -15.28 25.07
CA LYS A 6 -2.74 -14.73 23.81
C LYS A 6 -1.56 -14.30 22.93
N ILE A 7 -1.71 -14.45 21.62
CA ILE A 7 -0.72 -13.99 20.64
C ILE A 7 -0.73 -12.46 20.63
N LYS A 8 0.46 -11.84 20.64
CA LYS A 8 0.60 -10.39 20.52
C LYS A 8 0.28 -9.97 19.09
N VAL A 9 -0.63 -9.00 18.94
CA VAL A 9 -0.93 -8.39 17.63
C VAL A 9 0.18 -7.41 17.30
N GLN A 10 0.85 -7.61 16.16
CA GLN A 10 1.81 -6.64 15.64
C GLN A 10 1.05 -5.39 15.20
N LYS A 11 1.45 -4.23 15.72
CA LYS A 11 0.90 -2.93 15.35
C LYS A 11 2.04 -1.91 15.23
N PRO A 12 1.97 -0.96 14.29
CA PRO A 12 2.97 0.10 14.20
C PRO A 12 2.94 0.94 15.49
N LEU A 13 4.12 1.25 16.00
CA LEU A 13 4.26 2.11 17.17
C LEU A 13 3.99 3.55 16.76
N LEU A 14 2.86 4.11 17.20
CA LEU A 14 2.48 5.48 16.89
C LEU A 14 2.94 6.46 17.98
N THR A 15 3.57 7.56 17.57
CA THR A 15 3.91 8.69 18.45
C THR A 15 2.65 9.45 18.88
N LYS A 16 2.74 10.23 19.97
CA LYS A 16 1.61 11.08 20.43
C LYS A 16 1.12 12.03 19.33
N VAL A 17 2.05 12.61 18.57
CA VAL A 17 1.75 13.52 17.46
C VAL A 17 1.02 12.79 16.33
N GLN A 18 1.48 11.60 15.94
CA GLN A 18 0.80 10.79 14.92
C GLN A 18 -0.62 10.40 15.33
N LYS A 19 -0.84 10.03 16.60
CA LYS A 19 -2.17 9.73 17.12
C LYS A 19 -3.10 10.94 17.05
N ALA A 20 -2.62 12.12 17.47
CA ALA A 20 -3.38 13.36 17.41
C ALA A 20 -3.77 13.73 15.95
N ARG A 21 -2.83 13.62 15.01
CA ARG A 21 -3.11 13.88 13.58
C ARG A 21 -4.14 12.91 12.99
N ARG A 22 -4.03 11.62 13.31
CA ARG A 22 -5.00 10.60 12.87
C ARG A 22 -6.39 10.88 13.43
N LEU A 23 -6.48 11.30 14.70
CA LEU A 23 -7.77 11.66 15.32
C LEU A 23 -8.36 12.92 14.67
N ALA A 24 -7.55 13.96 14.46
CA ALA A 24 -8.02 15.19 13.81
C ALA A 24 -8.56 14.92 12.40
N TRP A 25 -7.83 14.14 11.60
CA TRP A 25 -8.29 13.74 10.26
C TRP A 25 -9.60 12.94 10.33
N ALA A 26 -9.73 12.01 11.27
CA ALA A 26 -10.94 11.22 11.44
C ALA A 26 -12.15 12.05 11.87
N GLU A 27 -11.97 13.05 12.75
CA GLU A 27 -13.05 13.96 13.14
C GLU A 27 -13.45 14.89 12.00
N GLU A 28 -12.49 15.38 11.20
CA GLU A 28 -12.76 16.21 10.01
C GLU A 28 -13.58 15.45 8.96
N HIS A 29 -13.30 14.16 8.75
CA HIS A 29 -13.97 13.33 7.74
C HIS A 29 -15.14 12.50 8.29
N LYS A 30 -15.49 12.69 9.57
CA LYS A 30 -16.53 11.90 10.27
C LYS A 30 -17.91 12.04 9.64
N ASN A 31 -18.21 13.22 9.12
CA ASN A 31 -19.51 13.55 8.52
C ASN A 31 -19.46 13.58 6.99
N CYS A 32 -18.38 13.09 6.36
CA CYS A 32 -18.30 12.99 4.91
C CYS A 32 -19.41 12.09 4.39
N THR A 33 -20.16 12.62 3.42
CA THR A 33 -21.24 11.90 2.74
C THR A 33 -20.67 10.92 1.71
N SER A 34 -21.50 10.00 1.21
CA SER A 34 -21.10 9.11 0.12
C SER A 34 -20.64 9.88 -1.13
N ASP A 35 -21.23 11.04 -1.41
CA ASP A 35 -20.84 11.89 -2.54
C ASP A 35 -19.47 12.54 -2.32
N ASP A 36 -19.11 12.88 -1.07
CA ASP A 36 -17.77 13.37 -0.74
C ASP A 36 -16.73 12.27 -0.94
N TRP A 37 -17.01 11.06 -0.45
CA TRP A 37 -16.13 9.90 -0.67
C TRP A 37 -16.02 9.50 -2.14
N ARG A 38 -17.06 9.74 -2.94
CA ARG A 38 -17.05 9.45 -4.38
C ARG A 38 -16.03 10.26 -5.18
N ARG A 39 -15.67 11.44 -4.66
CA ARG A 39 -14.63 12.31 -5.24
C ARG A 39 -13.23 11.92 -4.80
N MET A 40 -13.09 11.00 -3.85
CA MET A 40 -11.81 10.64 -3.28
C MET A 40 -11.13 9.57 -4.13
N VAL A 41 -9.89 9.85 -4.52
CA VAL A 41 -9.04 8.91 -5.26
C VAL A 41 -7.92 8.48 -4.34
N PHE A 42 -7.91 7.20 -3.97
CA PHE A 42 -6.87 6.62 -3.13
C PHE A 42 -5.74 6.12 -4.00
N SER A 43 -4.49 6.35 -3.60
CA SER A 43 -3.32 5.82 -4.26
C SER A 43 -2.34 5.25 -3.26
N ASP A 44 -1.60 4.22 -3.68
CA ASP A 44 -0.55 3.64 -2.86
C ASP A 44 0.48 2.91 -3.74
N GLU A 45 1.65 2.66 -3.15
CA GLU A 45 2.65 1.77 -3.72
C GLU A 45 2.66 0.44 -2.97
N THR A 46 2.78 -0.65 -3.72
CA THR A 46 2.94 -1.97 -3.12
C THR A 46 4.10 -2.74 -3.73
N LYS A 47 4.77 -3.51 -2.88
CA LYS A 47 5.81 -4.45 -3.27
C LYS A 47 5.17 -5.81 -3.51
N VAL A 48 5.31 -6.33 -4.72
CA VAL A 48 4.90 -7.70 -5.07
C VAL A 48 6.14 -8.54 -5.22
N ASN A 49 6.32 -9.52 -4.31
CA ASN A 49 7.42 -10.46 -4.38
C ASN A 49 7.14 -11.51 -5.45
N VAL A 50 8.14 -11.83 -6.28
CA VAL A 50 8.03 -12.87 -7.32
C VAL A 50 8.12 -14.26 -6.70
N TYR A 51 8.94 -14.41 -5.65
CA TYR A 51 9.08 -15.67 -4.90
C TYR A 51 8.77 -15.48 -3.42
N GLY A 52 7.80 -16.26 -2.95
CA GLY A 52 7.44 -16.34 -1.54
C GLY A 52 6.60 -15.16 -1.05
N SER A 53 5.66 -15.45 -0.14
CA SER A 53 4.92 -14.42 0.58
C SER A 53 5.69 -13.96 1.82
N ASP A 54 5.56 -12.69 2.19
CA ASP A 54 6.01 -12.15 3.49
C ASP A 54 5.13 -12.63 4.66
N GLY A 55 4.05 -13.35 4.37
CA GLY A 55 3.09 -13.87 5.34
C GLY A 55 3.55 -15.12 6.10
N CYS A 56 2.71 -15.53 7.06
CA CYS A 56 2.95 -16.75 7.83
C CYS A 56 2.94 -17.98 6.93
N LYS A 57 4.01 -18.77 6.99
CA LYS A 57 4.14 -20.05 6.28
C LYS A 57 3.71 -21.16 7.21
N TYR A 58 2.78 -21.99 6.74
CA TYR A 58 2.28 -23.14 7.47
C TYR A 58 2.70 -24.41 6.74
N PHE A 59 3.11 -25.42 7.50
CA PHE A 59 3.25 -26.77 7.01
C PHE A 59 2.63 -27.73 8.05
N TRP A 60 2.26 -28.92 7.59
CA TRP A 60 1.73 -29.97 8.45
C TRP A 60 2.80 -31.03 8.63
N SER A 61 3.01 -31.52 9.86
CA SER A 61 3.89 -32.66 10.12
C SER A 61 3.36 -33.53 11.26
N ARG A 62 3.72 -34.81 11.25
CA ARG A 62 3.53 -35.75 12.37
C ARG A 62 4.78 -35.77 13.26
N PRO A 63 4.68 -36.24 14.53
CA PRO A 63 5.80 -36.22 15.48
C PRO A 63 7.08 -36.92 15.00
N ASP A 64 6.94 -37.99 14.20
CA ASP A 64 8.06 -38.82 13.72
C ASP A 64 8.43 -38.57 12.26
N ASP A 65 7.81 -37.58 11.61
CA ASP A 65 8.07 -37.29 10.20
C ASP A 65 9.49 -36.75 10.03
N LYS A 66 10.29 -37.44 9.20
CA LYS A 66 11.58 -36.93 8.76
C LYS A 66 11.38 -35.64 7.95
N LEU A 67 12.33 -34.71 8.07
CA LEU A 67 12.31 -33.44 7.33
C LEU A 67 12.14 -33.69 5.82
N GLN A 68 11.01 -33.24 5.26
CA GLN A 68 10.70 -33.33 3.84
C GLN A 68 10.85 -31.95 3.17
N PRO A 69 11.04 -31.89 1.84
CA PRO A 69 11.14 -30.62 1.13
C PRO A 69 9.98 -29.64 1.38
N HIS A 70 8.76 -30.13 1.59
CA HIS A 70 7.59 -29.29 1.87
C HIS A 70 7.51 -28.77 3.32
N HIS A 71 8.38 -29.25 4.21
CA HIS A 71 8.60 -28.67 5.54
C HIS A 71 9.62 -27.52 5.49
N LEU A 72 10.34 -27.36 4.37
CA LEU A 72 11.41 -26.39 4.23
C LEU A 72 10.90 -25.09 3.62
N ASP A 73 11.31 -23.99 4.23
CA ASP A 73 11.23 -22.68 3.60
C ASP A 73 12.51 -22.44 2.79
N LEU A 74 12.44 -22.76 1.50
CA LEU A 74 13.59 -22.68 0.61
C LEU A 74 13.92 -21.21 0.31
N THR A 75 15.12 -20.78 0.68
CA THR A 75 15.65 -19.46 0.32
C THR A 75 16.41 -19.53 -0.99
N VAL A 76 16.06 -18.69 -1.97
CA VAL A 76 16.81 -18.54 -3.20
C VAL A 76 17.97 -17.54 -3.01
N LYS A 77 19.15 -17.87 -3.54
CA LYS A 77 20.27 -16.91 -3.58
C LYS A 77 19.89 -15.75 -4.51
N GLY A 78 19.93 -14.51 -3.99
CA GLY A 78 19.54 -13.30 -4.72
C GLY A 78 18.16 -12.72 -4.36
N GLY A 79 17.45 -13.28 -3.37
CA GLY A 79 16.30 -12.62 -2.76
C GLY A 79 14.98 -12.72 -3.54
N GLY A 80 14.90 -13.60 -4.54
CA GLY A 80 13.64 -13.97 -5.20
C GLY A 80 13.06 -12.92 -6.15
N GLY A 81 13.58 -11.69 -6.13
CA GLY A 81 13.08 -10.60 -6.95
C GLY A 81 11.73 -10.07 -6.47
N SER A 82 11.50 -8.78 -6.71
CA SER A 82 10.24 -8.13 -6.41
C SER A 82 10.02 -6.99 -7.38
N ILE A 83 8.77 -6.72 -7.70
CA ILE A 83 8.38 -5.53 -8.44
C ILE A 83 7.70 -4.57 -7.47
N MET A 84 7.94 -3.27 -7.67
CA MET A 84 7.17 -2.22 -7.04
C MET A 84 6.11 -1.77 -8.03
N VAL A 85 4.88 -1.63 -7.57
CA VAL A 85 3.73 -1.23 -8.39
C VAL A 85 3.06 -0.05 -7.72
N TRP A 86 2.75 0.97 -8.50
CA TRP A 86 1.86 2.06 -8.10
C TRP A 86 0.47 1.81 -8.70
N GLY A 87 -0.58 2.14 -7.95
CA GLY A 87 -1.94 2.12 -8.47
C GLY A 87 -2.85 3.07 -7.70
N CYS A 88 -4.04 3.30 -8.25
CA CYS A 88 -5.08 4.07 -7.58
C CYS A 88 -6.44 3.36 -7.64
N ILE A 89 -7.33 3.74 -6.74
CA ILE A 89 -8.70 3.25 -6.64
C ILE A 89 -9.62 4.45 -6.50
N THR A 90 -10.67 4.48 -7.32
CA THR A 90 -11.77 5.45 -7.25
C THR A 90 -13.01 4.75 -6.70
N TYR A 91 -14.08 5.50 -6.48
CA TYR A 91 -15.37 4.93 -6.10
C TYR A 91 -15.95 4.02 -7.19
N ASP A 92 -15.75 4.36 -8.46
CA ASP A 92 -16.30 3.62 -9.59
C ASP A 92 -15.46 2.35 -9.93
N GLY A 93 -14.21 2.27 -9.46
CA GLY A 93 -13.41 1.06 -9.61
C GLY A 93 -11.89 1.26 -9.44
N PRO A 94 -11.10 0.20 -9.69
CA PRO A 94 -9.65 0.33 -9.75
C PRO A 94 -9.23 1.20 -10.94
N GLY A 95 -8.30 2.13 -10.72
CA GLY A 95 -7.62 2.86 -11.77
C GLY A 95 -6.53 2.03 -12.42
N TYR A 96 -5.79 2.65 -13.35
CA TYR A 96 -4.60 2.05 -13.92
C TYR A 96 -3.50 1.90 -12.86
N ALA A 97 -2.66 0.90 -13.10
CA ALA A 97 -1.48 0.62 -12.29
C ALA A 97 -0.26 0.53 -13.20
N CYS A 98 0.89 0.94 -12.68
CA CYS A 98 2.16 0.91 -13.40
C CYS A 98 3.27 0.35 -12.51
N TRP A 99 4.20 -0.37 -13.13
CA TRP A 99 5.38 -0.86 -12.43
C TRP A 99 6.44 0.23 -12.29
N ILE A 100 7.30 0.10 -11.29
CA ILE A 100 8.40 1.02 -11.03
C ILE A 100 9.69 0.29 -11.34
N SER A 101 10.32 0.66 -12.46
CA SER A 101 11.38 -0.12 -13.13
C SER A 101 12.67 -0.27 -12.32
N GLU A 102 13.04 0.74 -11.53
CA GLU A 102 14.30 0.73 -10.75
C GLU A 102 14.13 0.26 -9.30
N GLY A 103 12.98 -0.35 -8.96
CA GLY A 103 12.73 -0.95 -7.65
C GLY A 103 12.60 0.02 -6.47
N THR A 104 13.05 1.27 -6.59
CA THR A 104 12.76 2.37 -5.66
C THR A 104 12.24 3.55 -6.46
N MET A 105 11.07 4.07 -6.09
CA MET A 105 10.48 5.22 -6.77
C MET A 105 11.25 6.50 -6.46
N LYS A 106 11.69 7.21 -7.49
CA LYS A 106 12.23 8.57 -7.35
C LYS A 106 11.11 9.59 -7.48
N ALA A 107 11.37 10.83 -7.05
CA ALA A 107 10.42 11.93 -7.21
C ALA A 107 10.06 12.21 -8.68
N SER A 108 10.99 12.02 -9.63
CA SER A 108 10.74 12.17 -11.06
C SER A 108 9.77 11.11 -11.58
N ASP A 109 9.94 9.86 -11.14
CA ASP A 109 9.08 8.74 -11.52
C ASP A 109 7.67 9.00 -11.01
N TYR A 110 7.56 9.48 -9.76
CA TYR A 110 6.29 9.85 -9.16
C TYR A 110 5.55 10.94 -9.96
N VAL A 111 6.25 12.02 -10.32
CA VAL A 111 5.65 13.07 -11.17
C VAL A 111 5.20 12.49 -12.51
N GLY A 112 6.02 11.63 -13.13
CA GLY A 112 5.66 10.94 -14.36
C GLY A 112 4.36 10.15 -14.23
N ILE A 113 4.23 9.37 -13.16
CA ILE A 113 3.04 8.57 -12.83
C ILE A 113 1.82 9.47 -12.64
N LEU A 114 1.95 10.59 -11.91
CA LEU A 114 0.87 11.55 -11.72
C LEU A 114 0.42 12.18 -13.03
N THR A 115 1.34 12.47 -13.95
CA THR A 115 1.01 13.07 -15.26
C THR A 115 0.52 12.07 -16.31
N THR A 116 0.66 10.77 -16.05
CA THR A 116 0.29 9.70 -16.99
C THR A 116 -0.74 8.78 -16.37
N THR A 117 -0.31 7.76 -15.63
CA THR A 117 -1.17 6.69 -15.10
C THR A 117 -2.36 7.23 -14.28
N LEU A 118 -2.14 8.26 -13.45
CA LEU A 118 -3.25 8.89 -12.73
C LEU A 118 -4.21 9.60 -13.69
N MET A 119 -3.70 10.45 -14.60
CA MET A 119 -4.54 11.20 -15.55
C MET A 119 -5.35 10.27 -16.46
N ASP A 120 -4.71 9.21 -16.98
CA ASP A 120 -5.39 8.19 -17.78
C ASP A 120 -6.52 7.51 -16.98
N SER A 121 -6.31 7.28 -15.68
CA SER A 121 -7.32 6.68 -14.80
C SER A 121 -8.50 7.61 -14.59
N LEU A 122 -8.24 8.91 -14.40
CA LEU A 122 -9.28 9.91 -14.25
C LEU A 122 -10.08 10.07 -15.54
N GLU A 123 -9.40 10.14 -16.69
CA GLU A 123 -10.03 10.23 -18.00
C GLU A 123 -10.93 9.01 -18.27
N TYR A 124 -10.45 7.80 -17.97
CA TYR A 124 -11.23 6.57 -18.17
C TYR A 124 -12.59 6.58 -17.47
N TYR A 125 -12.64 7.10 -16.24
CA TYR A 125 -13.87 7.22 -15.46
C TYR A 125 -14.59 8.57 -15.65
N GLY A 126 -14.05 9.48 -16.47
CA GLY A 126 -14.63 10.80 -16.72
C GLY A 126 -14.52 11.77 -15.54
N TYR A 127 -13.54 11.59 -14.65
CA TYR A 127 -13.27 12.52 -13.56
C TYR A 127 -12.51 13.75 -14.07
N ASN A 128 -12.93 14.93 -13.61
CA ASN A 128 -12.15 16.15 -13.75
C ASN A 128 -11.13 16.24 -12.60
N PRO A 129 -9.82 16.39 -12.88
CA PRO A 129 -8.79 16.50 -11.85
C PRO A 129 -9.01 17.61 -10.81
N GLN A 130 -9.76 18.68 -11.16
CA GLN A 130 -10.06 19.77 -10.24
C GLN A 130 -11.16 19.43 -9.22
N ASP A 131 -11.97 18.43 -9.51
CA ASP A 131 -13.15 18.06 -8.72
C ASP A 131 -12.88 16.85 -7.79
N ILE A 132 -11.67 16.30 -7.82
CA ILE A 132 -11.27 15.14 -7.01
C ILE A 132 -10.45 15.53 -5.78
N TYR A 133 -10.55 14.70 -4.75
CA TYR A 133 -9.63 14.70 -3.61
C TYR A 133 -8.61 13.58 -3.79
N PHE A 134 -7.40 13.95 -4.18
CA PHE A 134 -6.33 12.98 -4.35
C PHE A 134 -5.68 12.65 -3.00
N GLN A 135 -5.79 11.38 -2.60
CA GLN A 135 -5.23 10.86 -1.35
C GLN A 135 -3.98 10.01 -1.65
N GLN A 136 -2.93 10.33 -0.91
CA GLN A 136 -1.63 9.68 -0.94
C GLN A 136 -1.04 9.68 0.48
N ASP A 137 0.00 8.89 0.71
CA ASP A 137 0.72 8.89 1.97
C ASP A 137 1.63 10.13 2.14
N ASN A 138 2.35 10.22 3.26
CA ASN A 138 3.25 11.35 3.54
C ASN A 138 4.71 11.03 3.24
N ASP A 139 5.00 10.16 2.27
CA ASP A 139 6.38 9.88 1.88
C ASP A 139 7.09 11.18 1.43
N PRO A 140 8.35 11.42 1.85
CA PRO A 140 9.13 12.57 1.41
C PRO A 140 9.10 12.83 -0.11
N LYS A 141 9.04 11.79 -0.95
CA LYS A 141 8.99 11.93 -2.40
C LYS A 141 7.72 12.66 -2.88
N HIS A 142 6.59 12.40 -2.23
CA HIS A 142 5.28 13.01 -2.50
C HIS A 142 5.22 14.50 -2.11
N THR A 143 6.09 14.90 -1.17
CA THR A 143 6.20 16.29 -0.71
C THR A 143 7.39 17.04 -1.30
N SER A 144 8.09 16.42 -2.27
CA SER A 144 9.24 17.01 -2.94
C SER A 144 8.86 18.29 -3.71
N LYS A 145 9.83 19.18 -3.96
CA LYS A 145 9.59 20.40 -4.74
C LYS A 145 9.07 20.11 -6.14
N LEU A 146 9.51 19.01 -6.74
CA LEU A 146 9.06 18.59 -8.07
C LEU A 146 7.61 18.12 -8.07
N ALA A 147 7.18 17.39 -7.05
CA ALA A 147 5.82 16.87 -6.94
C ALA A 147 4.77 17.93 -6.53
N ARG A 148 5.22 19.09 -6.03
CA ARG A 148 4.35 20.19 -5.57
C ARG A 148 4.17 21.31 -6.60
N GLN A 149 4.85 21.24 -7.74
CA GLN A 149 4.69 22.18 -8.85
C GLN A 149 3.42 21.84 -9.63
#